data_AF-A0A1G3TQU6-F1
#
_entry.id   AF-A0A1G3TQU6-F1
#
_cell.length_a   1.000
_cell.length_b   1.000
_cell.length_c   1.000
_cell.angle_alpha   90.00
_cell.angle_beta   90.00
_cell.angle_gamma   90.00
#
_symmetry.space_group_name_H-M   'P 1'
#
loop_
_entity.id
_entity.type
_entity.pdbx_description
1 polymer ?
#
loop_
_entity_poly.entity_id
_entity_poly.type
_entity_poly.pdbx_seq_one_letter_code
_entity_poly.pdbx_strand_id
1 'polypeptide(L)'
;MKKAQNKQVGKMGNSAEMQKGSLNALMVVDGEIQDITLDEAEVASLIYMIEEEKMARDVYDALFEQTGISTFDTISNSEQKHYDKLLAVASKAGVDTTTLSNEAGVYTNSDIQDLYTTLLMQGSLSPEDAVDVGILIEQTDIADLQSVIESTDITLLGQVYSHLLDASQNHLAAFESIA
;
A
#
# COMPACT_ATOMS: atom_id res chain seq x y z
N MET A 1 66.07 7.38 -19.49
CA MET A 1 64.84 7.39 -20.32
C MET A 1 63.69 7.00 -19.39
N LYS A 2 62.60 7.73 -19.15
CA LYS A 2 61.99 8.94 -19.70
C LYS A 2 61.39 9.75 -18.55
N LYS A 3 61.31 11.06 -18.75
CA LYS A 3 60.72 12.07 -17.86
C LYS A 3 59.19 11.90 -17.79
N ALA A 4 58.60 11.99 -16.60
CA ALA A 4 57.19 12.28 -16.42
C ALA A 4 57.04 13.82 -16.30
N GLN A 5 56.35 14.43 -17.27
CA GLN A 5 56.00 15.84 -17.24
C GLN A 5 54.61 16.04 -16.64
N ASN A 6 54.60 17.01 -15.74
CA ASN A 6 53.50 17.74 -15.13
C ASN A 6 52.51 18.34 -16.16
N LYS A 7 51.20 18.30 -15.90
CA LYS A 7 50.28 19.37 -16.34
C LYS A 7 49.09 19.53 -15.37
N GLN A 8 48.89 20.78 -15.01
CA GLN A 8 47.92 21.36 -14.07
C GLN A 8 46.44 21.24 -14.49
N VAL A 9 45.60 21.04 -13.47
CA VAL A 9 44.47 21.88 -13.00
C VAL A 9 43.60 22.61 -14.03
N GLY A 10 42.29 22.36 -13.93
CA GLY A 10 41.23 23.20 -14.51
C GLY A 10 39.83 22.89 -13.93
N LYS A 11 39.50 23.58 -12.83
CA LYS A 11 38.19 24.04 -12.30
C LYS A 11 36.87 23.25 -12.54
N MET A 12 36.19 23.03 -11.40
CA MET A 12 34.77 23.29 -11.09
C MET A 12 33.76 23.28 -12.26
N GLY A 13 32.89 22.26 -12.23
CA GLY A 13 31.54 22.31 -12.78
C GLY A 13 30.60 21.67 -11.77
N ASN A 14 29.96 22.50 -10.94
CA ASN A 14 28.83 22.12 -10.10
C ASN A 14 27.58 22.22 -10.96
N SER A 15 26.99 21.09 -11.35
CA SER A 15 25.62 21.03 -11.85
C SER A 15 25.18 19.57 -12.01
N ALA A 16 24.75 18.97 -10.89
CA ALA A 16 23.75 17.91 -10.92
C ALA A 16 22.44 18.54 -10.41
N GLU A 17 21.79 19.28 -11.30
CA GLU A 17 20.43 19.78 -11.08
C GLU A 17 19.50 18.56 -11.15
N MET A 18 19.03 18.10 -9.99
CA MET A 18 17.93 17.14 -9.90
C MET A 18 16.70 17.75 -10.52
N GLN A 19 16.18 17.10 -11.55
CA GLN A 19 14.93 17.48 -12.20
C GLN A 19 13.76 17.08 -11.28
N LYS A 20 13.47 17.92 -10.27
CA LYS A 20 12.22 17.90 -9.50
C LYS A 20 11.09 18.37 -10.41
N GLY A 21 10.49 17.45 -11.16
CA GLY A 21 9.27 17.69 -11.91
C GLY A 21 8.08 17.12 -11.15
N SER A 22 7.46 17.93 -10.28
CA SER A 22 6.12 17.66 -9.78
C SER A 22 5.13 17.83 -10.93
N LEU A 23 4.31 16.81 -11.22
CA LEU A 23 3.29 16.84 -12.26
C LEU A 23 1.91 16.79 -11.59
N ASN A 24 1.19 17.91 -11.68
CA ASN A 24 -0.06 18.16 -10.96
C ASN A 24 -1.29 17.58 -11.67
N ALA A 25 -2.19 16.94 -10.92
CA ALA A 25 -3.56 16.66 -11.33
C ALA A 25 -4.55 17.47 -10.46
N LEU A 26 -5.38 18.28 -11.11
CA LEU A 26 -6.36 19.19 -10.52
C LEU A 26 -7.53 18.46 -9.83
N MET A 27 -7.78 18.72 -8.55
CA MET A 27 -9.11 18.58 -7.93
C MET A 27 -9.53 19.91 -7.26
N VAL A 28 -10.81 20.24 -7.40
CA VAL A 28 -11.41 21.47 -6.85
C VAL A 28 -12.09 21.15 -5.53
N VAL A 29 -11.60 21.74 -4.44
CA VAL A 29 -12.27 21.78 -3.13
C VAL A 29 -12.50 23.26 -2.80
N ASP A 30 -13.73 23.65 -2.47
CA ASP A 30 -14.15 25.04 -2.19
C ASP A 30 -13.85 26.07 -3.29
N GLY A 31 -13.74 25.63 -4.54
CA GLY A 31 -13.43 26.51 -5.67
C GLY A 31 -11.94 26.80 -5.83
N GLU A 32 -11.08 26.18 -5.02
CA GLU A 32 -9.63 26.26 -5.14
C GLU A 32 -9.05 24.93 -5.65
N ILE A 33 -8.05 25.05 -6.50
CA ILE A 33 -7.30 23.94 -7.10
C ILE A 33 -6.28 23.53 -6.03
N GLN A 34 -6.46 22.37 -5.40
CA GLN A 34 -5.42 21.80 -4.55
C GLN A 34 -4.64 20.75 -5.33
N ASP A 35 -3.33 20.97 -5.45
CA ASP A 35 -2.40 19.90 -5.78
C ASP A 35 -2.39 18.92 -4.61
N ILE A 36 -2.68 17.65 -4.86
CA ILE A 36 -2.48 16.58 -3.86
C ILE A 36 -0.97 16.37 -3.78
N THR A 37 -0.30 17.21 -3.00
CA THR A 37 1.11 17.04 -2.68
C THR A 37 1.17 16.22 -1.41
N LEU A 38 1.68 15.00 -1.53
CA LEU A 38 1.97 14.15 -0.39
C LEU A 38 3.40 14.41 0.08
N ASP A 39 3.64 14.43 1.38
CA ASP A 39 4.98 14.41 1.92
C ASP A 39 5.63 13.01 1.84
N GLU A 40 6.90 12.90 2.21
CA GLU A 40 7.63 11.62 2.12
C GLU A 40 7.02 10.51 3.00
N ALA A 41 6.43 10.87 4.14
CA ALA A 41 5.79 9.91 5.04
C ALA A 41 4.44 9.44 4.47
N GLU A 42 3.63 10.35 3.94
CA GLU A 42 2.37 10.03 3.27
C GLU A 42 2.58 9.19 2.00
N VAL A 43 3.66 9.43 1.24
CA VAL A 43 4.02 8.58 0.10
C VAL A 43 4.40 7.18 0.56
N ALA A 44 5.19 7.06 1.62
CA ALA A 44 5.59 5.77 2.16
C ALA A 44 4.38 4.99 2.70
N SER A 45 3.48 5.65 3.44
CA SER A 45 2.25 5.03 3.93
C SER A 45 1.34 4.60 2.78
N LEU A 46 1.20 5.43 1.74
CA LEU A 46 0.38 5.08 0.58
C LEU A 46 0.91 3.83 -0.14
N ILE A 47 2.21 3.74 -0.35
CA ILE A 47 2.83 2.56 -0.96
C ILE A 47 2.64 1.32 -0.08
N TYR A 48 2.80 1.46 1.24
CA TYR A 48 2.57 0.37 2.19
C TYR A 48 1.14 -0.15 2.12
N MET A 49 0.14 0.73 2.27
CA MET A 49 -1.28 0.34 2.21
C MET A 49 -1.65 -0.28 0.85
N ILE A 50 -1.04 0.16 -0.26
CA ILE A 50 -1.28 -0.49 -1.57
C ILE A 50 -0.85 -1.96 -1.54
N GLU A 51 0.33 -2.26 -1.00
CA GLU A 51 0.82 -3.64 -0.92
C GLU A 51 0.07 -4.46 0.14
N GLU A 52 -0.35 -3.85 1.24
CA GLU A 52 -1.15 -4.48 2.29
C GLU A 52 -2.54 -4.90 1.81
N GLU A 53 -3.29 -4.01 1.16
CA GLU A 53 -4.61 -4.30 0.57
C GLU A 53 -4.51 -5.38 -0.52
N LYS A 54 -3.44 -5.33 -1.32
CA LYS A 54 -3.13 -6.40 -2.27
C LYS A 54 -2.88 -7.73 -1.55
N MET A 55 -2.16 -7.69 -0.42
CA MET A 55 -1.84 -8.88 0.37
C MET A 55 -3.10 -9.51 0.98
N ALA A 56 -3.97 -8.71 1.58
CA ALA A 56 -5.26 -9.16 2.07
C ALA A 56 -6.06 -9.85 0.97
N ARG A 57 -6.23 -9.19 -0.19
CA ARG A 57 -6.89 -9.76 -1.37
C ARG A 57 -6.29 -11.12 -1.77
N ASP A 58 -4.96 -11.17 -1.93
CA ASP A 58 -4.26 -12.36 -2.42
C ASP A 58 -4.37 -13.54 -1.42
N VAL A 59 -4.32 -13.28 -0.11
CA VAL A 59 -4.55 -14.30 0.92
C VAL A 59 -6.01 -14.78 0.86
N TYR A 60 -6.98 -13.87 0.76
CA TYR A 60 -8.39 -14.22 0.73
C TYR A 60 -8.77 -15.03 -0.52
N ASP A 61 -8.27 -14.66 -1.70
CA ASP A 61 -8.48 -15.45 -2.92
C ASP A 61 -7.91 -16.87 -2.75
N ALA A 62 -6.69 -17.00 -2.21
CA ALA A 62 -6.07 -18.30 -1.99
C ALA A 62 -6.81 -19.15 -0.93
N LEU A 63 -7.30 -18.54 0.16
CA LEU A 63 -8.06 -19.24 1.19
C LEU A 63 -9.48 -19.57 0.74
N PHE A 64 -10.10 -18.75 -0.11
CA PHE A 64 -11.36 -19.09 -0.75
C PHE A 64 -11.24 -20.34 -1.62
N GLU A 65 -10.21 -20.41 -2.47
CA GLU A 65 -9.96 -21.59 -3.31
C GLU A 65 -9.78 -22.88 -2.49
N GLN A 66 -9.15 -22.78 -1.32
CA GLN A 66 -8.89 -23.93 -0.45
C GLN A 66 -10.10 -24.35 0.40
N THR A 67 -10.86 -23.39 0.91
CA THR A 67 -11.90 -23.64 1.93
C THR A 67 -13.32 -23.61 1.36
N GLY A 68 -13.56 -22.85 0.28
CA GLY A 68 -14.89 -22.57 -0.25
C GLY A 68 -15.75 -21.64 0.63
N ILE A 69 -15.17 -21.00 1.65
CA ILE A 69 -15.90 -20.07 2.53
C ILE A 69 -16.14 -18.75 1.77
N SER A 70 -17.40 -18.46 1.45
CA SER A 70 -17.79 -17.32 0.61
C SER A 70 -17.47 -15.95 1.20
N THR A 71 -17.22 -15.86 2.51
CA THR A 71 -16.78 -14.62 3.16
C THR A 71 -15.45 -14.15 2.58
N PHE A 72 -14.51 -15.06 2.30
CA PHE A 72 -13.24 -14.70 1.65
C PHE A 72 -13.44 -14.10 0.26
N ASP A 73 -14.24 -14.72 -0.61
CA ASP A 73 -14.53 -14.19 -1.96
C ASP A 73 -15.24 -12.83 -1.89
N THR A 74 -16.15 -12.65 -0.94
CA THR A 74 -16.87 -11.37 -0.77
C THR A 74 -15.90 -10.26 -0.36
N ILE A 75 -15.01 -10.54 0.59
CA ILE A 75 -14.07 -9.56 1.14
C ILE A 75 -12.92 -9.31 0.16
N SER A 76 -12.37 -10.32 -0.53
CA SER A 76 -11.33 -10.11 -1.54
C SER A 76 -11.78 -9.16 -2.67
N ASN A 77 -13.05 -9.26 -3.09
CA ASN A 77 -13.66 -8.31 -4.02
C ASN A 77 -13.80 -6.87 -3.45
N SER A 78 -13.82 -6.71 -2.12
CA SER A 78 -13.72 -5.41 -1.45
C SER A 78 -12.28 -4.89 -1.46
N GLU A 79 -11.31 -5.74 -1.14
CA GLU A 79 -9.88 -5.36 -1.11
C GLU A 79 -9.37 -4.97 -2.47
N GLN A 80 -9.86 -5.59 -3.54
CA GLN A 80 -9.59 -5.12 -4.89
C GLN A 80 -10.02 -3.65 -5.10
N LYS A 81 -11.14 -3.22 -4.52
CA LYS A 81 -11.61 -1.83 -4.63
C LYS A 81 -10.76 -0.89 -3.79
N HIS A 82 -10.29 -1.32 -2.61
CA HIS A 82 -9.36 -0.54 -1.80
C HIS A 82 -8.04 -0.35 -2.53
N TYR A 83 -7.45 -1.44 -3.03
CA TYR A 83 -6.26 -1.42 -3.88
C TYR A 83 -6.41 -0.45 -5.07
N ASP A 84 -7.49 -0.58 -5.84
CA ASP A 84 -7.76 0.30 -6.99
C ASP A 84 -7.90 1.78 -6.56
N LYS A 85 -8.53 2.01 -5.42
CA LYS A 85 -8.72 3.36 -4.86
C LYS A 85 -7.37 3.98 -4.48
N LEU A 86 -6.50 3.23 -3.82
CA LEU A 86 -5.17 3.71 -3.42
C LEU A 86 -4.28 3.96 -4.64
N LEU A 87 -4.30 3.08 -5.65
CA LEU A 87 -3.61 3.33 -6.93
C LEU A 87 -4.12 4.60 -7.62
N ALA A 88 -5.43 4.86 -7.57
CA ALA A 88 -6.01 6.09 -8.12
C ALA A 88 -5.57 7.33 -7.34
N VAL A 89 -5.37 7.24 -6.02
CA VAL A 89 -4.80 8.32 -5.21
C VAL A 89 -3.33 8.54 -5.58
N ALA A 90 -2.53 7.47 -5.66
CA ALA A 90 -1.11 7.53 -6.04
C ALA A 90 -0.94 8.20 -7.42
N SER A 91 -1.74 7.79 -8.41
CA SER A 91 -1.72 8.38 -9.74
C SER A 91 -2.04 9.88 -9.73
N LYS A 92 -3.00 10.33 -8.91
CA LYS A 92 -3.35 11.76 -8.80
C LYS A 92 -2.29 12.58 -8.06
N ALA A 93 -1.62 11.98 -7.09
CA ALA A 93 -0.54 12.59 -6.31
C ALA A 93 0.83 12.53 -7.04
N GLY A 94 0.91 11.88 -8.21
CA GLY A 94 2.16 11.70 -8.95
C GLY A 94 3.15 10.73 -8.28
N VAL A 95 2.66 9.81 -7.46
CA VAL A 95 3.47 8.76 -6.82
C VAL A 95 3.73 7.64 -7.83
N ASP A 96 5.00 7.25 -7.95
CA ASP A 96 5.42 6.16 -8.84
C ASP A 96 5.12 4.80 -8.19
N THR A 97 4.17 4.06 -8.78
CA THR A 97 3.82 2.69 -8.37
C THR A 97 4.32 1.64 -9.37
N THR A 98 5.15 2.01 -10.35
CA THR A 98 5.59 1.10 -11.42
C THR A 98 6.53 0.00 -10.95
N THR A 99 7.11 0.15 -9.75
CA THR A 99 7.93 -0.88 -9.13
C THR A 99 7.10 -1.95 -8.43
N LEU A 100 5.84 -1.65 -8.07
CA LEU A 100 4.97 -2.60 -7.38
C LEU A 100 4.58 -3.75 -8.30
N SER A 101 4.56 -4.96 -7.75
CA SER A 101 4.16 -6.14 -8.51
C SER A 101 2.63 -6.24 -8.58
N ASN A 102 2.12 -6.65 -9.73
CA ASN A 102 0.72 -7.06 -9.89
C ASN A 102 0.55 -8.59 -9.81
N GLU A 103 1.63 -9.35 -9.65
CA GLU A 103 1.59 -10.80 -9.51
C GLU A 103 1.11 -11.18 -8.11
N ALA A 104 0.16 -12.12 -8.03
CA ALA A 104 -0.40 -12.58 -6.77
C ALA A 104 0.70 -13.19 -5.87
N GLY A 105 0.72 -12.81 -4.60
CA GLY A 105 1.71 -13.30 -3.62
C GLY A 105 3.13 -12.77 -3.79
N VAL A 106 3.35 -11.80 -4.68
CA VAL A 106 4.64 -11.10 -4.87
C VAL A 106 4.52 -9.66 -4.42
N TYR A 107 5.46 -9.21 -3.57
CA TYR A 107 5.50 -7.86 -3.00
C TYR A 107 6.92 -7.31 -3.04
N THR A 108 7.03 -5.98 -3.14
CA THR A 108 8.31 -5.28 -3.09
C THR A 108 8.78 -5.03 -1.66
N ASN A 109 7.84 -4.81 -0.74
CA ASN A 109 8.09 -4.73 0.68
C ASN A 109 8.32 -6.14 1.26
N SER A 110 9.51 -6.37 1.83
CA SER A 110 9.88 -7.65 2.43
C SER A 110 8.99 -8.03 3.61
N ASP A 111 8.53 -7.07 4.39
CA ASP A 111 7.71 -7.31 5.58
C ASP A 111 6.32 -7.82 5.16
N ILE A 112 5.74 -7.23 4.10
CA ILE A 112 4.48 -7.72 3.49
C ILE A 112 4.68 -9.10 2.85
N GLN A 113 5.83 -9.34 2.19
CA GLN A 113 6.13 -10.64 1.61
C GLN A 113 6.21 -11.76 2.67
N ASP A 114 6.84 -11.47 3.81
CA ASP A 114 6.95 -12.39 4.94
C ASP A 114 5.58 -12.60 5.61
N LEU A 115 4.79 -11.54 5.75
CA LEU A 115 3.42 -11.59 6.28
C LEU A 115 2.52 -12.48 5.41
N TYR A 116 2.49 -12.26 4.08
CA TYR A 116 1.76 -13.11 3.13
C TYR A 116 2.13 -14.58 3.28
N THR A 117 3.42 -14.89 3.31
CA THR A 117 3.92 -16.26 3.40
C THR A 117 3.48 -16.93 4.69
N THR A 118 3.55 -16.19 5.80
CA THR A 118 3.18 -16.68 7.14
C THR A 118 1.68 -16.91 7.25
N LEU A 119 0.88 -15.92 6.85
CA LEU A 119 -0.57 -15.97 6.94
C LEU A 119 -1.16 -17.05 6.04
N LEU A 120 -0.68 -17.16 4.80
CA LEU A 120 -1.15 -18.23 3.91
C LEU A 120 -0.79 -19.61 4.48
N MET A 121 0.41 -19.78 5.03
CA MET A 121 0.81 -21.05 5.66
C MET A 121 -0.11 -21.39 6.84
N GLN A 122 -0.41 -20.42 7.71
CA GLN A 122 -1.27 -20.61 8.86
C GLN A 122 -2.72 -20.89 8.45
N GLY A 123 -3.28 -20.09 7.55
CA GLY A 123 -4.67 -20.22 7.12
C GLY A 123 -4.94 -21.49 6.30
N SER A 124 -3.89 -22.08 5.71
CA SER A 124 -4.00 -23.34 4.96
C SER A 124 -4.04 -24.59 5.86
N LEU A 125 -3.95 -24.44 7.19
CA LEU A 125 -3.95 -25.57 8.12
C LEU A 125 -5.35 -26.20 8.30
N SER A 126 -6.39 -25.37 8.41
CA SER A 126 -7.78 -25.79 8.54
C SER A 126 -8.73 -24.62 8.17
N PRO A 127 -10.01 -24.90 7.90
CA PRO A 127 -11.01 -23.84 7.71
C PRO A 127 -11.11 -22.89 8.91
N GLU A 128 -10.95 -23.39 10.13
CA GLU A 128 -10.91 -22.59 11.36
C GLU A 128 -9.68 -21.68 11.39
N ASP A 129 -8.48 -22.22 11.11
CA ASP A 129 -7.25 -21.41 11.02
C ASP A 129 -7.33 -20.35 9.90
N ALA A 130 -8.06 -20.64 8.81
CA ALA A 130 -8.30 -19.67 7.74
C ALA A 130 -9.10 -18.46 8.26
N VAL A 131 -10.19 -18.70 9.00
CA VAL A 131 -11.00 -17.63 9.58
C VAL A 131 -10.19 -16.82 10.59
N ASP A 132 -9.37 -17.48 11.42
CA ASP A 132 -8.46 -16.80 12.34
C ASP A 132 -7.45 -15.90 11.60
N VAL A 133 -6.96 -16.32 10.43
CA VAL A 133 -6.11 -15.49 9.56
C VAL A 133 -6.86 -14.29 8.99
N GLY A 134 -8.12 -14.46 8.59
CA GLY A 134 -8.99 -13.34 8.19
C GLY A 134 -9.11 -12.30 9.30
N ILE A 135 -9.42 -12.73 10.52
CA ILE A 135 -9.48 -11.86 11.70
C ILE A 135 -8.15 -11.13 11.93
N LEU A 136 -7.03 -11.84 11.84
CA LEU A 136 -5.70 -11.28 12.08
C LEU A 136 -5.32 -10.21 11.04
N ILE A 137 -5.64 -10.44 9.76
CA ILE A 137 -5.40 -9.45 8.70
C ILE A 137 -6.18 -8.17 9.00
N GLU A 138 -7.49 -8.26 9.26
CA GLU A 138 -8.31 -7.08 9.51
C GLU A 138 -7.91 -6.32 10.77
N GLN A 139 -7.48 -7.03 11.82
CA GLN A 139 -6.96 -6.38 13.03
C GLN A 139 -5.65 -5.61 12.76
N THR A 140 -4.79 -6.16 11.88
CA THR A 140 -3.52 -5.53 11.50
C THR A 140 -3.80 -4.28 10.67
N ASP A 141 -4.62 -4.40 9.62
CA ASP A 141 -4.99 -3.29 8.74
C ASP A 141 -5.69 -2.15 9.52
N ILE A 142 -6.61 -2.47 10.44
CA ILE A 142 -7.22 -1.48 11.34
C ILE A 142 -6.18 -0.74 12.18
N ALA A 143 -5.19 -1.45 12.73
CA ALA A 143 -4.17 -0.86 13.57
C ALA A 143 -3.24 0.06 12.76
N ASP A 144 -2.85 -0.36 11.56
CA ASP A 144 -1.99 0.41 10.67
C ASP A 144 -2.73 1.66 10.14
N LEU A 145 -4.00 1.52 9.75
CA LEU A 145 -4.87 2.64 9.38
C LEU A 145 -5.03 3.65 10.51
N GLN A 146 -5.27 3.20 11.75
CA GLN A 146 -5.36 4.09 12.91
C GLN A 146 -4.05 4.86 13.15
N SER A 147 -2.91 4.18 13.03
CA SER A 147 -1.58 4.78 13.19
C SER A 147 -1.32 5.88 12.15
N VAL A 148 -1.67 5.63 10.88
CA VAL A 148 -1.47 6.64 9.82
C VAL A 148 -2.50 7.76 9.89
N ILE A 149 -3.74 7.51 10.30
CA ILE A 149 -4.77 8.55 10.46
C ILE A 149 -4.41 9.51 11.60
N GLU A 150 -3.92 9.01 12.75
CA GLU A 150 -3.50 9.87 13.87
C GLU A 150 -2.34 10.81 13.51
N SER A 151 -1.54 10.44 12.52
CA SER A 151 -0.37 11.20 12.06
C SER A 151 -0.64 12.10 10.85
N THR A 152 -1.84 12.03 10.24
CA THR A 152 -2.19 12.78 9.04
C THR A 152 -3.12 13.96 9.38
N ASP A 153 -2.82 15.16 8.86
CA ASP A 153 -3.77 16.30 8.86
C ASP A 153 -5.08 15.92 8.12
N ILE A 154 -6.11 16.78 8.09
CA ILE A 154 -7.33 16.53 7.28
C ILE A 154 -7.00 16.66 5.77
N THR A 155 -6.27 15.67 5.24
CA THR A 155 -5.86 15.56 3.84
C THR A 155 -6.81 14.61 3.09
N LEU A 156 -6.73 14.63 1.76
CA LEU A 156 -7.47 13.67 0.94
C LEU A 156 -7.10 12.21 1.29
N LEU A 157 -5.83 11.96 1.62
CA LEU A 157 -5.34 10.64 1.98
C LEU A 157 -5.95 10.16 3.31
N GLY A 158 -6.02 11.04 4.32
CA GLY A 158 -6.70 10.75 5.58
C GLY A 158 -8.18 10.39 5.42
N GLN A 159 -8.90 11.03 4.48
CA GLN A 159 -10.28 10.67 4.16
C GLN A 159 -10.39 9.28 3.52
N VAL A 160 -9.45 8.94 2.62
CA VAL A 160 -9.42 7.60 2.01
C VAL A 160 -9.13 6.55 3.07
N TYR A 161 -8.13 6.76 3.93
CA TYR A 161 -7.81 5.84 5.03
C TYR A 161 -8.96 5.69 6.01
N SER A 162 -9.69 6.76 6.33
CA SER A 162 -10.88 6.65 7.20
C SER A 162 -11.96 5.76 6.59
N HIS A 163 -12.13 5.78 5.26
CA HIS A 163 -13.08 4.90 4.59
C HIS A 163 -12.62 3.45 4.51
N LEU A 164 -11.31 3.21 4.34
CA LEU A 164 -10.73 1.87 4.44
C LEU A 164 -10.95 1.34 5.86
N LEU A 165 -10.66 2.13 6.90
CA LEU A 165 -10.83 1.73 8.30
C LEU A 165 -12.27 1.30 8.62
N ASP A 166 -13.26 2.05 8.13
CA ASP A 166 -14.66 1.67 8.28
C ASP A 166 -14.96 0.34 7.57
N ALA A 167 -14.34 0.07 6.42
CA ALA A 167 -14.52 -1.17 5.67
C ALA A 167 -13.86 -2.36 6.38
N SER A 168 -12.60 -2.24 6.82
CA SER A 168 -11.86 -3.28 7.55
C SER A 168 -12.57 -3.65 8.86
N GLN A 169 -13.21 -2.70 9.54
CA GLN A 169 -14.08 -3.00 10.69
C GLN A 169 -15.29 -3.88 10.32
N ASN A 170 -15.88 -3.66 9.14
CA ASN A 170 -16.98 -4.50 8.67
C ASN A 170 -16.49 -5.88 8.23
N HIS A 171 -15.31 -5.97 7.63
CA HIS A 171 -14.66 -7.24 7.29
C HIS A 171 -14.32 -8.06 8.53
N LEU A 172 -13.73 -7.42 9.55
CA LEU A 172 -13.46 -8.03 10.85
C LEU A 172 -14.75 -8.62 11.45
N ALA A 173 -15.82 -7.82 11.52
CA ALA A 173 -17.10 -8.28 12.02
C ALA A 173 -17.68 -9.45 11.21
N ALA A 174 -17.45 -9.49 9.88
CA ALA A 174 -17.86 -10.59 9.04
C ALA A 174 -17.09 -11.88 9.34
N PHE A 175 -15.77 -11.82 9.53
CA PHE A 175 -14.98 -12.98 9.94
C PHE A 175 -15.32 -13.46 11.35
N GLU A 176 -15.44 -12.54 12.32
CA GLU A 176 -15.86 -12.88 13.69
C GLU A 176 -17.25 -13.54 13.74
N SER A 177 -18.14 -13.23 12.80
CA SER A 177 -19.48 -13.85 12.75
C SER A 177 -19.48 -15.33 12.32
N ILE A 178 -18.38 -15.80 11.71
CA ILE A 178 -18.24 -17.16 11.19
C ILE A 178 -17.12 -17.96 11.90
N ALA A 179 -16.49 -17.37 12.91
CA ALA A 179 -15.48 -17.99 13.77
C ALA A 179 -16.09 -18.95 14.81
#